data_AF-A0A5R8MXT8-F1
#
_entry.id   AF-A0A5R8MXT8-F1
#
_cell.length_a   1.000
_cell.length_b   1.000
_cell.length_c   1.000
_cell.angle_alpha   90.00
_cell.angle_beta   90.00
_cell.angle_gamma   90.00
#
_symmetry.space_group_name_H-M   'P 1'
#
loop_
_entity.id
_entity.type
_entity.pdbx_description
1 polymer ?
#
loop_
_entity_poly.entity_id
_entity_poly.type
_entity_poly.pdbx_seq_one_letter_code
_entity_poly.pdbx_strand_id
1 'polypeptide(L)'
;MQELLQTTEGDLRWVAARAALLLDVAGRQLSTLRNTYPAWDIERHRDDAGRVWWTATLRAPFTVEMMAAGVWATVRQTDAMALAATLAWQSSLLHTARGRTRVP
;
A
#
# COMPACT_ATOMS: atom_id res chain seq x y z
N MET A 1 28.73 29.95 19.92
CA MET A 1 27.51 29.39 20.55
C MET A 1 26.24 29.67 19.73
N GLN A 2 26.07 30.89 19.19
CA GLN A 2 24.95 31.22 18.29
C GLN A 2 24.96 30.49 16.94
N GLU A 3 26.14 30.28 16.34
CA GLU A 3 26.25 29.54 15.05
C GLU A 3 25.77 28.09 15.16
N LEU A 4 26.17 27.35 16.21
CA LEU A 4 25.72 25.97 16.47
C LEU A 4 24.20 25.85 16.61
N LEU A 5 23.55 26.84 17.23
CA LEU A 5 22.09 26.87 17.38
C LEU A 5 21.39 27.11 16.03
N GLN A 6 21.94 28.01 15.20
CA GLN A 6 21.41 28.28 13.87
C GLN A 6 21.61 27.10 12.90
N THR A 7 22.76 26.39 12.99
CA THR A 7 22.99 25.17 12.20
C THR A 7 22.00 24.06 12.60
N THR A 8 21.79 23.88 13.91
CA THR A 8 20.84 22.87 14.42
C THR A 8 19.40 23.18 13.99
N GLU A 9 19.00 24.45 14.00
CA GLU A 9 17.67 24.86 13.54
C GLU A 9 17.47 24.67 12.03
N GLY A 10 18.51 24.94 11.22
CA GLY A 10 18.51 24.66 9.79
C GLY A 10 18.36 23.17 9.48
N ASP A 11 19.09 22.31 10.18
CA ASP A 11 19.03 20.86 10.03
C ASP A 11 17.66 20.30 10.39
N LEU A 12 17.06 20.76 11.51
CA LEU A 12 15.73 20.36 11.92
C LEU A 12 14.65 20.74 10.90
N ARG A 13 14.74 21.95 10.33
CA ARG A 13 13.80 22.40 9.28
C ARG A 13 13.94 21.57 8.01
N TRP A 14 15.16 21.22 7.60
CA TRP A 14 15.37 20.36 6.44
C TRP A 14 14.82 18.94 6.65
N VAL A 15 15.05 18.35 7.82
CA VAL A 15 14.50 17.03 8.18
C VAL A 15 12.97 17.06 8.16
N ALA A 16 12.36 18.10 8.73
CA ALA A 16 10.91 18.28 8.72
C ALA A 16 10.34 18.43 7.30
N ALA A 17 10.97 19.25 6.45
CA ALA A 17 10.56 19.43 5.05
C ALA A 17 10.67 18.12 4.26
N ARG A 18 11.77 17.37 4.46
CA ARG A 18 11.95 16.06 3.83
C ARG A 18 10.91 15.05 4.30
N ALA A 19 10.57 15.04 5.59
CA ALA A 19 9.52 14.19 6.14
C ALA A 19 8.16 14.54 5.55
N ALA A 20 7.82 15.83 5.42
CA ALA A 20 6.58 16.28 4.79
C ALA A 20 6.47 15.84 3.34
N LEU A 21 7.54 15.98 2.55
CA LEU A 21 7.57 15.52 1.15
C LEU A 21 7.36 14.00 1.04
N LEU A 22 8.02 13.22 1.90
CA LEU A 22 7.87 11.76 1.91
C LEU A 22 6.44 11.33 2.29
N LEU A 23 5.80 12.04 3.22
CA LEU A 23 4.40 11.80 3.59
C LEU A 23 3.45 12.13 2.43
N ASP A 24 3.68 13.24 1.73
CA ASP A 24 2.90 13.66 0.57
C ASP A 24 2.99 12.65 -0.59
N VAL A 25 4.21 12.17 -0.90
CA VAL A 25 4.41 11.10 -1.90
C VAL A 25 3.69 9.82 -1.50
N ALA A 26 3.82 9.38 -0.25
CA ALA A 26 3.14 8.18 0.24
C ALA A 26 1.62 8.32 0.21
N GLY A 27 1.09 9.50 0.54
CA GLY A 27 -0.34 9.81 0.46
C GLY A 27 -0.87 9.72 -0.98
N ARG A 28 -0.14 10.28 -1.95
CA ARG A 28 -0.47 10.15 -3.37
C ARG A 28 -0.45 8.71 -3.85
N GLN A 29 0.60 7.95 -3.51
CA GLN A 29 0.70 6.53 -3.86
C GLN A 29 -0.47 5.72 -3.30
N LEU A 30 -0.83 5.95 -2.04
CA LEU A 30 -1.97 5.29 -1.41
C LEU A 30 -3.30 5.63 -2.12
N SER A 31 -3.50 6.91 -2.46
CA SER A 31 -4.68 7.34 -3.21
C SER A 31 -4.76 6.67 -4.57
N THR A 32 -3.65 6.66 -5.33
CA THR A 32 -3.57 5.97 -6.63
C THR A 32 -3.91 4.49 -6.49
N LEU A 33 -3.29 3.77 -5.55
CA LEU A 33 -3.56 2.35 -5.33
C LEU A 33 -5.02 2.06 -5.01
N ARG A 34 -5.64 2.84 -4.10
CA ARG A 34 -7.06 2.68 -3.73
C ARG A 34 -8.00 2.93 -4.91
N ASN A 35 -7.66 3.89 -5.77
CA ASN A 35 -8.43 4.19 -6.97
C ASN A 35 -8.27 3.12 -8.05
N THR A 36 -7.07 2.56 -8.22
CA THR A 36 -6.78 1.53 -9.21
C THR A 36 -7.33 0.16 -8.82
N TYR A 37 -7.36 -0.18 -7.53
CA TYR A 37 -7.74 -1.49 -7.03
C TYR A 37 -8.90 -1.42 -6.02
N PRO A 38 -10.10 -0.99 -6.44
CA PRO A 38 -11.21 -0.69 -5.52
C PRO A 38 -11.81 -1.92 -4.80
N ALA A 39 -11.49 -3.13 -5.27
CA ALA A 39 -11.85 -4.39 -4.61
C ALA A 39 -11.04 -4.65 -3.32
N TRP A 40 -9.96 -3.89 -3.10
CA TRP A 40 -9.04 -4.06 -1.99
C TRP A 40 -9.09 -2.84 -1.09
N ASP A 41 -9.09 -3.09 0.22
CA ASP A 41 -8.83 -2.07 1.21
C ASP A 41 -7.32 -2.00 1.48
N ILE A 42 -6.72 -0.85 1.19
CA ILE A 42 -5.27 -0.69 1.12
C ILE A 42 -4.84 0.28 2.20
N GLU A 43 -3.81 -0.08 2.95
CA GLU A 43 -3.26 0.71 4.03
C GLU A 43 -1.74 0.72 3.98
N ARG A 44 -1.16 1.81 4.48
CA ARG A 44 0.27 1.96 4.72
C ARG A 44 0.50 2.04 6.21
N HIS A 45 1.37 1.19 6.71
CA HIS A 45 1.72 1.07 8.11
C HIS A 45 3.15 1.51 8.34
N ARG A 46 3.44 1.94 9.57
CA ARG A 46 4.79 2.24 10.04
C ARG A 46 4.88 1.83 11.51
N ASP A 47 5.93 1.10 11.88
CA ASP A 47 6.21 0.79 13.29
C ASP A 47 7.12 1.84 13.95
N ASP A 48 7.31 1.70 15.26
CA ASP A 48 8.15 2.60 16.07
C ASP A 48 9.63 2.57 15.66
N ALA A 49 10.09 1.46 15.06
CA ALA A 49 11.43 1.34 14.46
C ALA A 49 11.53 2.02 13.09
N GLY A 50 10.43 2.59 12.59
CA GLY A 50 10.35 3.29 11.32
C GLY A 50 10.23 2.38 10.11
N ARG A 51 10.06 1.06 10.28
CA ARG A 51 9.82 0.14 9.17
C ARG A 51 8.43 0.39 8.62
N VAL A 52 8.37 0.51 7.29
CA VAL A 52 7.13 0.76 6.56
C VAL A 52 6.74 -0.51 5.83
N TRP A 53 5.45 -0.82 5.82
CA TRP A 53 4.89 -1.84 4.94
C TRP A 53 3.51 -1.43 4.49
N TRP A 54 3.03 -2.08 3.45
CA TRP A 54 1.74 -1.85 2.85
C TRP A 54 0.93 -3.13 2.93
N THR A 55 -0.35 -3.00 3.22
CA THR A 55 -1.30 -4.12 3.26
C THR A 55 -2.44 -3.85 2.32
N ALA A 56 -2.94 -4.90 1.68
CA ALA A 56 -4.19 -4.88 0.94
C ALA A 56 -5.05 -6.05 1.38
N THR A 57 -6.26 -5.77 1.83
CA THR A 57 -7.23 -6.78 2.26
C THR A 57 -8.42 -6.78 1.30
N LEU A 58 -8.81 -7.96 0.82
CA LEU A 58 -9.96 -8.07 -0.07
C LEU A 58 -11.24 -7.63 0.66
N ARG A 59 -12.00 -6.71 0.05
CA ARG A 59 -13.24 -6.17 0.66
C ARG A 59 -14.41 -7.15 0.60
N ALA A 60 -14.42 -8.01 -0.43
CA ALA A 60 -15.45 -9.02 -0.59
C ALA A 60 -15.19 -10.21 0.34
N PRO A 61 -16.23 -10.93 0.78
CA PRO A 61 -16.06 -12.20 1.47
C PRO A 61 -15.14 -13.13 0.66
N PHE A 62 -14.13 -13.66 1.32
CA PHE A 62 -13.16 -14.56 0.71
C PHE A 62 -13.73 -15.98 0.70
N THR A 63 -13.79 -16.63 -0.48
CA THR A 63 -14.40 -17.95 -0.66
C THR A 63 -13.38 -19.02 -1.01
N VAL A 64 -13.79 -20.29 -0.91
CA VAL A 64 -12.95 -21.45 -1.25
C VAL A 64 -12.58 -21.46 -2.74
N GLU A 65 -13.47 -21.04 -3.62
CA GLU A 65 -13.21 -20.94 -5.06
C GLU A 65 -12.12 -19.91 -5.36
N MET A 66 -12.11 -18.80 -4.63
CA MET A 66 -11.08 -17.76 -4.76
C MET A 66 -9.73 -18.28 -4.30
N MET A 67 -9.70 -18.98 -3.16
CA MET A 67 -8.50 -19.65 -2.67
C MET A 67 -7.97 -20.68 -3.67
N ALA A 68 -8.84 -21.52 -4.22
CA ALA A 68 -8.50 -22.51 -5.24
C ALA A 68 -7.99 -21.87 -6.54
N ALA A 69 -8.45 -20.65 -6.86
CA ALA A 69 -7.94 -19.84 -7.97
C ALA A 69 -6.61 -19.12 -7.65
N GLY A 70 -6.06 -19.30 -6.44
CA GLY A 70 -4.80 -18.67 -6.01
C GLY A 70 -4.95 -17.21 -5.54
N VAL A 71 -6.18 -16.76 -5.30
CA VAL A 71 -6.43 -15.43 -4.71
C VAL A 71 -6.09 -15.47 -3.23
N TRP A 72 -5.46 -14.40 -2.73
CA TRP A 72 -5.17 -14.20 -1.32
C TRP A 72 -6.13 -13.19 -0.70
N ALA A 73 -6.61 -13.47 0.51
CA ALA A 73 -7.47 -12.54 1.25
C ALA A 73 -6.71 -11.27 1.67
N THR A 74 -5.42 -11.42 1.99
CA THR A 74 -4.55 -10.31 2.42
C THR A 74 -3.20 -10.42 1.75
N VAL A 75 -2.70 -9.28 1.26
CA VAL A 75 -1.37 -9.12 0.69
C VAL A 75 -0.58 -8.14 1.55
N ARG A 76 0.67 -8.46 1.87
CA ARG A 76 1.60 -7.55 2.54
C ARG A 76 2.86 -7.39 1.71
N GLN A 77 3.30 -6.16 1.52
CA GLN A 77 4.52 -5.83 0.79
C GLN A 77 5.30 -4.70 1.45
N THR A 78 6.59 -4.59 1.15
CA THR A 78 7.48 -3.58 1.72
C THR A 78 7.25 -2.18 1.14
N ASP A 79 6.77 -2.09 -0.10
CA ASP A 79 6.55 -0.83 -0.80
C ASP A 79 5.31 -0.87 -1.72
N ALA A 80 4.91 0.31 -2.17
CA ALA A 80 3.71 0.52 -2.98
C ALA A 80 3.80 -0.14 -4.36
N MET A 81 4.99 -0.25 -4.96
CA MET A 81 5.16 -0.78 -6.31
C MET A 81 5.10 -2.31 -6.30
N ALA A 82 5.76 -2.95 -5.33
CA ALA A 82 5.60 -4.39 -5.08
C ALA A 82 4.14 -4.75 -4.78
N LEU A 83 3.45 -3.91 -4.01
CA LEU A 83 2.02 -4.08 -3.77
C LEU A 83 1.21 -3.96 -5.07
N ALA A 84 1.44 -2.93 -5.88
CA ALA A 84 0.74 -2.74 -7.16
C ALA A 84 0.89 -3.94 -8.09
N ALA A 85 2.12 -4.44 -8.26
CA ALA A 85 2.39 -5.61 -9.10
C ALA A 85 1.64 -6.85 -8.59
N THR A 86 1.66 -7.08 -7.27
CA THR A 86 0.93 -8.20 -6.65
C THR A 86 -0.58 -8.04 -6.85
N LEU A 87 -1.12 -6.83 -6.66
CA LEU A 87 -2.55 -6.55 -6.81
C LEU A 87 -3.03 -6.63 -8.26
N ALA A 88 -2.20 -6.28 -9.23
CA ALA A 88 -2.51 -6.47 -10.65
C ALA A 88 -2.72 -7.97 -10.96
N TRP A 89 -1.81 -8.82 -10.48
CA TRP A 89 -1.95 -10.27 -10.62
C TRP A 89 -3.18 -10.81 -9.87
N GLN A 90 -3.34 -10.46 -8.60
CA GLN A 90 -4.47 -10.91 -7.77
C GLN A 90 -5.83 -10.45 -8.34
N SER A 91 -5.90 -9.26 -8.94
CA SER A 91 -7.12 -8.76 -9.60
C SER A 91 -7.44 -9.53 -10.88
N SER A 92 -6.43 -9.98 -11.63
CA SER A 92 -6.61 -10.85 -12.80
C SER A 92 -7.20 -12.23 -12.40
N LEU A 93 -6.65 -12.84 -11.34
CA LEU A 93 -7.18 -14.09 -10.78
C LEU A 93 -8.62 -13.93 -10.28
N LEU A 94 -8.91 -12.83 -9.58
CA LEU A 94 -10.24 -12.49 -9.10
C LEU A 94 -11.26 -12.38 -10.24
N HIS A 95 -10.87 -11.75 -11.35
CA HIS A 95 -11.74 -11.61 -12.52
C HIS A 95 -12.02 -12.96 -13.18
N THR A 96 -11.00 -13.81 -13.27
CA THR A 96 -11.10 -15.16 -13.84
C THR A 96 -12.01 -16.06 -12.99
N ALA A 97 -11.86 -16.02 -11.66
CA ALA A 97 -12.69 -16.80 -10.73
C ALA A 97 -14.17 -16.41 -10.83
N ARG A 98 -14.47 -15.10 -10.90
CA ARG A 98 -15.84 -14.59 -11.07
C ARG A 98 -16.46 -14.95 -12.42
N GLY A 99 -15.66 -14.97 -13.48
CA GLY A 99 -16.10 -15.43 -14.79
C GLY A 99 -16.51 -16.91 -14.78
N ARG A 100 -15.77 -17.75 -14.05
CA ARG A 100 -16.06 -19.19 -13.93
C ARG A 100 -17.32 -19.49 -13.14
N THR A 101 -17.66 -18.70 -12.13
CA THR A 101 -18.92 -18.84 -11.37
C THR A 101 -20.16 -18.40 -12.16
N ARG A 102 -20.01 -17.77 -13.33
CA ARG A 102 -21.10 -17.19 -14.11
C ARG A 102 -21.53 -18.06 -15.31
N VAL A 103 -21.12 -19.31 -15.37
CA VAL A 103 -21.56 -20.27 -16.39
C VAL A 103 -22.97 -20.75 -16.01
N PRO A 104 -23.97 -20.65 -16.92
CA PRO A 104 -25.36 -21.08 -16.67
C PRO A 104 -25.51 -22.59 -16.51
#